data_AF-A0A7C1JN86-F1
#
_entry.id   AF-A0A7C1JN86-F1
#
_cell.length_a   1.000
_cell.length_b   1.000
_cell.length_c   1.000
_cell.angle_alpha   90.00
_cell.angle_beta   90.00
_cell.angle_gamma   90.00
#
_symmetry.space_group_name_H-M   'P 1'
#
loop_
_entity.id
_entity.type
_entity.pdbx_description
1 polymer ?
#
loop_
_entity_poly.entity_id
_entity_poly.type
_entity_poly.pdbx_seq_one_letter_code
_entity_poly.pdbx_strand_id
1 'polypeptide(L)'
;MIVPVGADSFATALRMGAEVYHALRRILHKQGLSTAVGDEGGFAPRLETNEEALKLLVAAIEDAGYRPGEDVALALDPAASEFYRDGRYVLKGEGRNLTASEFVDDYADLVGRYPILSIEDGLAEEDWEGWELLTRRLGKSLQLVGDDIFVTNPRRLSRGISLGVANAILIKLNQIGTLTETLETINLARRAGYAIVISHRSGETEDAFIADLAVAVGAGQIKTGAPSRSERVAKYNQLLRIEGELGESAVFPGKEAFKRF
;
A
#
# COMPACT_ATOMS: atom_id res chain seq x y z
N MET A 1 -6.47 0.71 1.47
CA MET A 1 -6.31 0.78 -0.01
C MET A 1 -6.98 -0.41 -0.66
N ILE A 2 -7.36 -0.30 -1.94
CA ILE A 2 -7.79 -1.45 -2.77
C ILE A 2 -6.72 -1.77 -3.80
N VAL A 3 -6.61 -3.04 -4.19
CA VAL A 3 -5.60 -3.54 -5.14
C VAL A 3 -6.28 -4.42 -6.18
N PRO A 4 -6.51 -3.92 -7.42
CA PRO A 4 -7.18 -4.66 -8.51
C PRO A 4 -6.31 -5.78 -9.11
N VAL A 5 -5.97 -6.79 -8.31
CA VAL A 5 -5.04 -7.87 -8.67
C VAL A 5 -5.56 -8.84 -9.74
N GLY A 6 -6.87 -8.88 -9.98
CA GLY A 6 -7.48 -9.75 -10.99
C GLY A 6 -7.56 -9.15 -12.39
N ALA A 7 -7.10 -7.92 -12.58
CA ALA A 7 -7.03 -7.29 -13.90
C ALA A 7 -5.97 -7.95 -14.80
N ASP A 8 -6.22 -7.91 -16.11
CA ASP A 8 -5.32 -8.40 -17.17
C ASP A 8 -4.38 -7.32 -17.72
N SER A 9 -4.63 -6.06 -17.37
CA SER A 9 -3.95 -4.87 -17.88
C SER A 9 -4.04 -3.76 -16.84
N PHE A 10 -3.14 -2.79 -16.92
CA PHE A 10 -3.19 -1.61 -16.07
C PHE A 10 -4.44 -0.78 -16.34
N ALA A 11 -4.86 -0.61 -17.60
CA ALA A 11 -6.10 0.06 -17.95
C ALA A 11 -7.33 -0.57 -17.28
N THR A 12 -7.44 -1.90 -17.29
CA THR A 12 -8.51 -2.62 -16.59
C THR A 12 -8.39 -2.41 -15.07
N ALA A 13 -7.19 -2.51 -14.50
CA ALA A 13 -6.97 -2.31 -13.07
C ALA A 13 -7.41 -0.89 -12.61
N LEU A 14 -7.03 0.15 -13.36
CA LEU A 14 -7.42 1.52 -13.07
C LEU A 14 -8.94 1.71 -13.13
N ARG A 15 -9.59 1.14 -14.15
CA ARG A 15 -11.05 1.19 -14.28
C ARG A 15 -11.75 0.53 -13.09
N MET A 16 -11.32 -0.68 -12.70
CA MET A 16 -11.83 -1.37 -11.51
C MET A 16 -11.69 -0.49 -10.26
N GLY A 17 -10.51 0.10 -10.06
CA GLY A 17 -10.26 1.00 -8.93
C GLY A 17 -11.17 2.23 -8.92
N ALA A 18 -11.40 2.85 -10.07
CA ALA A 18 -12.31 4.00 -10.21
C ALA A 18 -13.77 3.64 -9.95
N GLU A 19 -14.24 2.49 -10.44
CA GLU A 19 -15.60 2.01 -10.21
C GLU A 19 -15.85 1.72 -8.73
N VAL A 20 -14.91 1.03 -8.05
CA VAL A 20 -14.98 0.78 -6.60
C VAL A 20 -14.93 2.09 -5.80
N TYR A 21 -14.11 3.06 -6.19
CA TYR A 21 -14.06 4.38 -5.56
C TYR A 21 -15.42 5.10 -5.62
N HIS A 22 -16.07 5.07 -6.79
CA HIS A 22 -17.40 5.67 -6.94
C HIS A 22 -18.52 4.88 -6.25
N ALA A 23 -18.41 3.55 -6.16
CA ALA A 23 -19.29 2.71 -5.35
C ALA A 23 -19.20 3.07 -3.87
N LEU A 24 -17.98 3.18 -3.33
CA LEU A 24 -17.74 3.62 -1.96
C LEU A 24 -18.36 4.99 -1.70
N ARG A 25 -18.18 5.95 -2.61
CA ARG A 25 -18.80 7.29 -2.49
C ARG A 25 -20.32 7.21 -2.33
N ARG A 26 -21.00 6.34 -3.11
CA ARG A 26 -22.45 6.14 -3.01
C ARG A 26 -22.84 5.52 -1.67
N ILE A 27 -22.09 4.52 -1.20
CA ILE A 27 -22.34 3.85 0.09
C ILE A 27 -22.22 4.86 1.24
N LEU A 28 -21.13 5.61 1.29
CA LEU A 28 -20.92 6.64 2.30
C LEU A 28 -22.05 7.67 2.31
N HIS A 29 -22.46 8.15 1.13
CA HIS A 29 -23.57 9.11 1.02
C HIS A 29 -24.90 8.52 1.52
N LYS A 30 -25.22 7.27 1.19
CA LYS A 30 -26.44 6.58 1.67
C LYS A 30 -26.44 6.41 3.20
N GLN A 31 -25.27 6.25 3.81
CA GLN A 31 -25.11 6.16 5.27
C GLN A 31 -25.01 7.52 5.96
N GLY A 32 -25.11 8.64 5.23
CA GLY A 32 -24.98 9.99 5.79
C GLY A 32 -23.55 10.35 6.23
N LEU A 33 -22.55 9.59 5.79
CA LEU A 33 -21.13 9.83 6.08
C LEU A 33 -20.53 10.86 5.11
N SER A 34 -19.49 11.56 5.57
CA SER A 34 -18.78 12.55 4.74
C SER A 34 -18.13 11.90 3.52
N THR A 35 -18.28 12.52 2.35
CA THR A 35 -17.56 12.18 1.12
C THR A 35 -16.50 13.24 0.77
N ALA A 36 -16.06 14.03 1.74
CA ALA A 36 -14.91 14.92 1.57
C ALA A 36 -13.65 14.10 1.38
N VAL A 37 -12.74 14.60 0.54
CA VAL A 37 -11.48 13.92 0.20
C VAL A 37 -10.31 14.53 0.95
N GLY A 38 -9.39 13.68 1.40
CA GLY A 38 -8.10 14.11 1.96
C GLY A 38 -7.07 14.48 0.90
N ASP A 39 -5.82 14.62 1.34
CA ASP A 39 -4.69 15.01 0.47
C ASP A 39 -4.45 14.00 -0.65
N GLU A 40 -4.64 12.71 -0.37
CA GLU A 40 -4.42 11.62 -1.33
C GLU A 40 -5.68 11.29 -2.15
N GLY A 41 -6.76 12.06 -2.00
CA GLY A 41 -8.00 11.88 -2.74
C GLY A 41 -8.96 10.80 -2.20
N GLY A 42 -8.54 10.04 -1.19
CA GLY A 42 -9.39 9.11 -0.45
C GLY A 42 -10.41 9.82 0.43
N PHE A 43 -11.52 9.15 0.76
CA PHE A 43 -12.52 9.68 1.68
C PHE A 43 -12.06 9.54 3.13
N ALA A 44 -12.39 10.52 3.98
CA ALA A 44 -12.11 10.50 5.41
C ALA A 44 -13.40 10.62 6.24
N PRO A 45 -14.30 9.62 6.20
CA PRO A 45 -15.50 9.62 7.03
C PRO A 45 -15.13 9.40 8.50
N ARG A 46 -16.01 9.85 9.41
CA ARG A 46 -15.91 9.51 10.83
C ARG A 46 -16.47 8.11 11.04
N LEU A 47 -15.63 7.18 11.50
CA LEU A 47 -15.97 5.79 11.79
C LEU A 47 -15.81 5.52 13.29
N GLU A 48 -16.49 4.51 13.80
CA GLU A 48 -16.40 4.10 15.21
C GLU A 48 -15.19 3.20 15.47
N THR A 49 -14.85 2.33 14.50
CA THR A 49 -13.72 1.39 14.60
C THR A 49 -12.90 1.39 13.32
N ASN A 50 -11.64 0.96 13.41
CA ASN A 50 -10.80 0.82 12.21
C ASN A 50 -11.33 -0.26 11.26
N GLU A 51 -11.94 -1.32 11.81
CA GLU A 51 -12.51 -2.42 11.03
C GLU A 51 -13.67 -1.98 10.12
N GLU A 52 -14.45 -0.96 10.52
CA GLU A 52 -15.52 -0.41 9.67
C GLU A 52 -15.02 0.05 8.31
N ALA A 53 -13.79 0.58 8.25
CA ALA A 53 -13.19 0.97 6.97
C ALA A 53 -13.02 -0.24 6.04
N LEU A 54 -12.61 -1.39 6.58
CA LEU A 54 -12.46 -2.63 5.81
C LEU A 54 -13.81 -3.14 5.32
N LYS A 55 -14.83 -3.12 6.18
CA LYS A 55 -16.21 -3.50 5.82
C LYS A 55 -16.76 -2.65 4.68
N LEU A 56 -16.57 -1.33 4.76
CA LEU A 56 -16.99 -0.40 3.72
C LEU A 56 -16.25 -0.64 2.39
N LEU A 57 -14.95 -0.94 2.45
CA LEU A 57 -14.17 -1.25 1.25
C LEU A 57 -14.63 -2.57 0.60
N VAL A 58 -14.87 -3.62 1.40
CA VAL A 58 -15.41 -4.90 0.88
C VAL A 58 -16.78 -4.69 0.25
N ALA A 59 -17.68 -3.98 0.94
CA ALA A 59 -19.01 -3.68 0.40
C ALA A 59 -18.94 -2.84 -0.90
N ALA A 60 -17.97 -1.93 -1.02
CA ALA A 60 -17.77 -1.16 -2.24
C ALA A 60 -17.22 -1.99 -3.40
N ILE A 61 -16.35 -2.97 -3.11
CA ILE A 61 -15.86 -3.94 -4.10
C ILE A 61 -17.04 -4.75 -4.65
N GLU A 62 -17.91 -5.26 -3.77
CA GLU A 62 -19.08 -6.03 -4.13
C GLU A 62 -20.13 -5.19 -4.89
N ASP A 63 -20.44 -3.96 -4.44
CA ASP A 63 -21.38 -3.04 -5.12
C ASP A 63 -20.89 -2.65 -6.52
N ALA A 64 -19.57 -2.64 -6.75
CA ALA A 64 -18.98 -2.42 -8.07
C ALA A 64 -18.99 -3.68 -8.96
N GLY A 65 -19.45 -4.83 -8.46
CA GLY A 65 -19.56 -6.08 -9.22
C GLY A 65 -18.28 -6.92 -9.26
N TYR A 66 -17.33 -6.66 -8.36
CA TYR A 66 -16.07 -7.39 -8.26
C TYR A 66 -16.06 -8.34 -7.06
N ARG A 67 -15.26 -9.42 -7.14
CA ARG A 67 -15.11 -10.39 -6.04
C ARG A 67 -13.95 -9.98 -5.12
N PRO A 68 -14.18 -9.72 -3.82
CA PRO A 68 -13.13 -9.44 -2.87
C PRO A 68 -12.09 -10.58 -2.79
N GLY A 69 -10.80 -10.24 -2.82
CA GLY A 69 -9.67 -11.17 -2.78
C GLY A 69 -9.35 -11.89 -4.10
N GLU A 70 -10.32 -12.01 -5.00
CA GLU A 70 -10.09 -12.58 -6.34
C GLU A 70 -9.82 -11.51 -7.39
N ASP A 71 -10.71 -10.52 -7.50
CA ASP A 71 -10.61 -9.46 -8.49
C ASP A 71 -9.95 -8.21 -7.88
N VAL A 72 -10.35 -7.87 -6.64
CA VAL A 72 -9.83 -6.73 -5.89
C VAL A 72 -9.54 -7.14 -4.45
N ALA A 73 -8.30 -6.95 -4.01
CA ALA A 73 -7.84 -7.21 -2.64
C ALA A 73 -7.63 -5.91 -1.86
N LEU A 74 -7.25 -6.01 -0.58
CA LEU A 74 -6.98 -4.88 0.29
C LEU A 74 -5.49 -4.77 0.63
N ALA A 75 -5.04 -3.53 0.85
CA ALA A 75 -3.73 -3.22 1.43
C ALA A 75 -3.89 -2.14 2.50
N LEU A 76 -3.09 -2.22 3.55
CA LEU A 76 -3.12 -1.30 4.69
C LEU A 76 -1.84 -0.48 4.76
N ASP A 77 -1.98 0.75 5.23
CA ASP A 77 -0.89 1.58 5.70
C ASP A 77 -1.37 2.25 7.00
N PRO A 78 -1.15 1.60 8.16
CA PRO A 78 -1.53 2.17 9.44
C PRO A 78 -0.62 3.34 9.85
N ALA A 79 0.58 3.48 9.28
CA ALA A 79 1.59 4.46 9.71
C ALA A 79 1.80 4.44 11.24
N ALA A 80 2.11 3.26 11.80
CA ALA A 80 1.96 3.00 13.23
C ALA A 80 2.85 3.85 14.15
N SER A 81 3.94 4.42 13.63
CA SER A 81 4.77 5.44 14.30
C SER A 81 3.92 6.61 14.83
N GLU A 82 2.87 7.01 14.12
CA GLU A 82 2.03 8.17 14.46
C GLU A 82 1.25 7.98 15.76
N PHE A 83 0.96 6.75 16.15
CA PHE A 83 0.22 6.42 17.38
C PHE A 83 1.00 5.52 18.36
N TYR A 84 2.29 5.32 18.13
CA TYR A 84 3.18 4.63 19.07
C TYR A 84 3.67 5.59 20.16
N ARG A 85 3.38 5.30 21.43
CA ARG A 85 3.75 6.13 22.59
C ARG A 85 4.21 5.24 23.74
N ASP A 86 5.35 5.56 24.33
CA ASP A 86 5.88 4.93 25.54
C ASP A 86 5.91 3.38 25.48
N GLY A 87 6.35 2.82 24.34
CA GLY A 87 6.47 1.37 24.17
C GLY A 87 5.18 0.66 23.71
N ARG A 88 4.11 1.41 23.41
CA ARG A 88 2.79 0.83 23.10
C ARG A 88 2.08 1.55 21.95
N TYR A 89 1.16 0.83 21.30
CA TYR A 89 0.33 1.31 20.19
C TYR A 89 -1.02 1.80 20.72
N VAL A 90 -1.26 3.12 20.63
CA VAL A 90 -2.41 3.79 21.24
C VAL A 90 -3.51 4.07 20.20
N LEU A 91 -4.45 3.13 20.05
CA LEU A 91 -5.60 3.26 19.16
C LEU A 91 -6.69 4.10 19.82
N LYS A 92 -6.51 5.43 19.80
CA LYS A 92 -7.41 6.38 20.48
C LYS A 92 -8.87 6.25 20.08
N GLY A 93 -9.15 5.98 18.80
CA GLY A 93 -10.51 5.81 18.28
C GLY A 93 -11.27 4.64 18.93
N GLU A 94 -10.54 3.61 19.38
CA GLU A 94 -11.10 2.40 20.00
C GLU A 94 -10.83 2.35 21.52
N GLY A 95 -10.11 3.33 22.08
CA GLY A 95 -9.71 3.34 23.49
C GLY A 95 -8.76 2.19 23.87
N ARG A 96 -8.03 1.62 22.90
CA ARG A 96 -7.14 0.47 23.10
C ARG A 96 -5.68 0.90 23.19
N ASN A 97 -4.91 0.18 24.00
CA ASN A 97 -3.48 0.40 24.18
C ASN A 97 -2.76 -0.96 24.17
N LEU A 98 -2.02 -1.22 23.11
CA LEU A 98 -1.52 -2.56 22.76
C LEU A 98 0.00 -2.60 22.81
N THR A 99 0.54 -3.71 23.27
CA THR A 99 1.95 -4.07 23.02
C THR A 99 2.14 -4.43 21.53
N ALA A 100 3.39 -4.49 21.06
CA ALA A 100 3.69 -4.93 19.70
C ALA A 100 3.10 -6.33 19.40
N SER A 101 3.19 -7.25 20.36
CA SER A 101 2.63 -8.60 20.18
C SER A 101 1.11 -8.59 20.03
N GLU A 102 0.40 -7.87 20.89
CA GLU A 102 -1.06 -7.75 20.81
C GLU A 102 -1.49 -7.10 19.49
N PHE A 103 -0.74 -6.10 19.00
CA PHE A 103 -1.06 -5.43 17.74
C PHE A 103 -0.75 -6.31 16.51
N VAL A 104 0.31 -7.13 16.58
CA VAL A 104 0.59 -8.15 15.55
C VAL A 104 -0.51 -9.21 15.51
N ASP A 105 -1.06 -9.61 16.66
CA ASP A 105 -2.17 -10.57 16.73
C ASP A 105 -3.47 -9.97 16.16
N ASP A 106 -3.72 -8.68 16.37
CA ASP A 106 -4.81 -7.95 15.71
C ASP A 106 -4.69 -8.02 14.18
N TYR A 107 -3.49 -7.79 13.61
CA TYR A 107 -3.30 -7.95 12.16
C TYR A 107 -3.53 -9.38 11.71
N ALA A 108 -3.09 -10.37 12.48
CA ALA A 108 -3.30 -11.78 12.15
C ALA A 108 -4.80 -12.13 12.10
N ASP A 109 -5.61 -11.61 13.03
CA ASP A 109 -7.06 -11.76 13.01
C ASP A 109 -7.70 -11.06 11.79
N LEU A 110 -7.33 -9.80 11.54
CA LEU A 110 -7.85 -9.05 10.40
C LEU A 110 -7.57 -9.74 9.06
N VAL A 111 -6.37 -10.26 8.86
CA VAL A 111 -5.99 -10.96 7.63
C VAL A 111 -6.72 -12.31 7.50
N GLY A 112 -7.07 -12.95 8.62
CA GLY A 112 -7.91 -14.15 8.61
C GLY A 112 -9.36 -13.89 8.15
N ARG A 113 -9.84 -12.64 8.28
CA ARG A 113 -11.24 -12.26 8.00
C ARG A 113 -11.42 -11.43 6.73
N TYR A 114 -10.39 -10.72 6.30
CA TYR A 114 -10.42 -9.80 5.16
C TYR A 114 -9.36 -10.17 4.12
N PRO A 115 -9.59 -9.90 2.82
CA PRO A 115 -8.63 -10.22 1.76
C PRO A 115 -7.47 -9.21 1.70
N ILE A 116 -6.76 -9.05 2.82
CA ILE A 116 -5.59 -8.20 2.95
C ILE A 116 -4.37 -8.96 2.43
N LEU A 117 -3.66 -8.37 1.48
CA LEU A 117 -2.44 -8.95 0.90
C LEU A 117 -1.16 -8.21 1.27
N SER A 118 -1.28 -6.99 1.80
CA SER A 118 -0.15 -6.12 2.11
C SER A 118 -0.43 -5.22 3.30
N ILE A 119 0.56 -5.06 4.18
CA ILE A 119 0.58 -4.12 5.29
C ILE A 119 1.89 -3.32 5.21
N GLU A 120 1.77 -2.02 5.04
CA GLU A 120 2.84 -1.03 5.12
C GLU A 120 2.89 -0.46 6.54
N ASP A 121 4.09 -0.23 7.08
CA ASP A 121 4.31 0.43 8.37
C ASP A 121 3.38 -0.02 9.51
N GLY A 122 3.23 -1.35 9.61
CA GLY A 122 2.37 -1.98 10.62
C GLY A 122 2.84 -1.76 12.06
N LEU A 123 4.12 -1.41 12.25
CA LEU A 123 4.74 -1.13 13.54
C LEU A 123 5.64 0.11 13.44
N ALA A 124 5.98 0.72 14.58
CA ALA A 124 6.73 1.96 14.62
C ALA A 124 8.14 1.82 14.01
N GLU A 125 8.66 2.90 13.43
CA GLU A 125 9.92 2.92 12.65
C GLU A 125 11.16 2.46 13.43
N GLU A 126 11.17 2.61 14.76
CA GLU A 126 12.27 2.18 15.64
C GLU A 126 11.94 0.93 16.47
N ASP A 127 10.75 0.32 16.30
CA ASP A 127 10.38 -0.96 16.94
C ASP A 127 10.90 -2.17 16.14
N TRP A 128 12.22 -2.27 16.02
CA TRP A 128 12.88 -3.33 15.23
C TRP A 128 12.53 -4.75 15.73
N GLU A 129 12.42 -4.93 17.05
CA GLU A 129 12.04 -6.22 17.65
C GLU A 129 10.60 -6.60 17.32
N GLY A 130 9.68 -5.63 17.38
CA GLY A 130 8.30 -5.80 16.93
C GLY A 130 8.24 -6.13 15.44
N TRP A 131 9.01 -5.45 14.60
CA TRP A 131 9.07 -5.72 13.15
C TRP A 131 9.57 -7.14 12.83
N GLU A 132 10.56 -7.63 13.56
CA GLU A 132 10.99 -9.03 13.46
C GLU A 132 9.85 -9.99 13.87
N LEU A 133 9.11 -9.68 14.94
CA LEU A 133 7.95 -10.45 15.37
C LEU A 133 6.85 -10.48 14.29
N LEU A 134 6.49 -9.32 13.75
CA LEU A 134 5.52 -9.18 12.67
C LEU A 134 5.95 -10.01 11.45
N THR A 135 7.23 -9.94 11.08
CA THR A 135 7.75 -10.66 9.91
C THR A 135 7.77 -12.16 10.14
N ARG A 136 8.18 -12.63 11.33
CA ARG A 136 8.09 -14.06 11.69
C ARG A 136 6.65 -14.57 11.68
N ARG A 137 5.70 -13.77 12.16
CA ARG A 137 4.29 -14.17 12.30
C ARG A 137 3.55 -14.19 10.96
N LEU A 138 3.73 -13.16 10.14
CA LEU A 138 2.89 -12.84 8.99
C LEU A 138 3.65 -12.76 7.65
N GLY A 139 4.98 -12.65 7.69
CA GLY A 139 5.85 -12.47 6.53
C GLY A 139 5.95 -13.66 5.57
N LYS A 140 5.22 -14.77 5.83
CA LYS A 140 5.03 -15.87 4.86
C LYS A 140 3.74 -15.72 4.03
N SER A 141 2.69 -15.12 4.57
CA SER A 141 1.38 -14.96 3.90
C SER A 141 1.07 -13.53 3.43
N LEU A 142 1.62 -12.49 4.05
CA LEU A 142 1.42 -11.07 3.72
C LEU A 142 2.67 -10.32 3.26
N GLN A 143 2.55 -9.51 2.21
CA GLN A 143 3.54 -8.49 1.93
C GLN A 143 3.63 -7.52 3.13
N LEU A 144 4.83 -7.26 3.61
CA LEU A 144 5.13 -6.35 4.71
C LEU A 144 6.07 -5.29 4.15
N VAL A 145 5.54 -4.07 3.97
CA VAL A 145 6.23 -2.97 3.31
C VAL A 145 6.81 -2.05 4.38
N GLY A 146 8.12 -1.86 4.39
CA GLY A 146 8.75 -0.82 5.20
C GLY A 146 8.82 0.49 4.44
N ASP A 147 8.23 1.55 4.98
CA ASP A 147 8.40 2.94 4.55
C ASP A 147 9.28 3.68 5.55
N ASP A 148 8.78 4.11 6.71
CA ASP A 148 9.55 4.87 7.70
C ASP A 148 10.70 4.06 8.31
N ILE A 149 10.54 2.74 8.48
CA ILE A 149 11.63 1.90 8.97
C ILE A 149 12.84 1.86 8.00
N PHE A 150 12.62 2.09 6.70
CA PHE A 150 13.69 2.05 5.70
C PHE A 150 14.05 3.42 5.11
N VAL A 151 13.12 4.37 5.04
CA VAL A 151 13.25 5.72 4.47
C VAL A 151 14.03 5.75 3.14
N THR A 152 13.78 4.77 2.27
CA THR A 152 14.52 4.58 1.00
C THR A 152 16.05 4.55 1.19
N ASN A 153 16.54 4.20 2.39
CA ASN A 153 17.94 4.26 2.78
C ASN A 153 18.61 2.88 2.71
N PRO A 154 19.69 2.71 1.92
CA PRO A 154 20.31 1.41 1.70
C PRO A 154 20.93 0.82 2.97
N ARG A 155 21.33 1.64 3.95
CA ARG A 155 21.90 1.14 5.22
C ARG A 155 20.83 0.54 6.11
N ARG A 156 19.67 1.21 6.26
CA ARG A 156 18.54 0.70 7.04
C ARG A 156 17.94 -0.54 6.36
N LEU A 157 17.79 -0.51 5.03
CA LEU A 157 17.37 -1.69 4.28
C LEU A 157 18.34 -2.86 4.46
N SER A 158 19.66 -2.64 4.39
CA SER A 158 20.66 -3.70 4.63
C SER A 158 20.53 -4.31 6.02
N ARG A 159 20.29 -3.49 7.05
CA ARG A 159 19.99 -3.98 8.41
C ARG A 159 18.72 -4.83 8.41
N GLY A 160 17.64 -4.34 7.80
CA GLY A 160 16.37 -5.08 7.71
C GLY A 160 16.52 -6.44 7.06
N ILE A 161 17.21 -6.51 5.92
CA ILE A 161 17.52 -7.76 5.22
C ILE A 161 18.30 -8.71 6.15
N SER A 162 19.32 -8.22 6.86
CA SER A 162 20.15 -9.06 7.73
C SER A 162 19.39 -9.64 8.93
N LEU A 163 18.35 -8.94 9.41
CA LEU A 163 17.50 -9.35 10.54
C LEU A 163 16.25 -10.11 10.09
N GLY A 164 15.99 -10.21 8.77
CA GLY A 164 14.75 -10.77 8.25
C GLY A 164 13.52 -9.92 8.60
N VAL A 165 13.65 -8.60 8.56
CA VAL A 165 12.59 -7.62 8.83
C VAL A 165 11.92 -7.19 7.53
N ALA A 166 10.60 -7.24 7.49
CA ALA A 166 9.77 -6.96 6.33
C ALA A 166 10.09 -7.88 5.14
N ASN A 167 9.44 -7.65 4.01
CA ASN A 167 9.74 -8.37 2.75
C ASN A 167 9.42 -7.51 1.51
N ALA A 168 9.20 -6.22 1.72
CA ALA A 168 9.00 -5.22 0.70
C ALA A 168 9.49 -3.85 1.22
N ILE A 169 9.81 -2.96 0.29
CA ILE A 169 10.21 -1.57 0.58
C ILE A 169 9.36 -0.60 -0.22
N LEU A 170 8.91 0.47 0.44
CA LEU A 170 8.34 1.62 -0.22
C LEU A 170 9.46 2.56 -0.67
N ILE A 171 9.46 2.91 -1.95
CA ILE A 171 10.48 3.77 -2.55
C ILE A 171 9.91 5.17 -2.75
N LYS A 172 10.46 6.15 -2.05
CA LYS A 172 10.19 7.58 -2.20
C LYS A 172 11.48 8.30 -2.53
N LEU A 173 11.60 8.77 -3.77
CA LEU A 173 12.84 9.36 -4.30
C LEU A 173 13.37 10.49 -3.42
N ASN A 174 12.48 11.32 -2.89
CA ASN A 174 12.86 12.48 -2.09
C ASN A 174 13.29 12.15 -0.65
N GLN A 175 13.12 10.89 -0.18
CA GLN A 175 13.69 10.47 1.10
C GLN A 175 15.22 10.24 0.99
N ILE A 176 15.71 9.80 -0.17
CA ILE A 176 17.15 9.58 -0.41
C ILE A 176 17.82 10.71 -1.20
N GLY A 177 17.07 11.37 -2.08
CA GLY A 177 17.45 12.65 -2.70
C GLY A 177 17.96 12.57 -4.14
N THR A 178 18.44 11.41 -4.61
CA THR A 178 18.91 11.26 -6.01
C THR A 178 18.37 10.00 -6.70
N LEU A 179 18.29 10.05 -8.03
CA LEU A 179 17.90 8.89 -8.84
C LEU A 179 18.91 7.75 -8.72
N THR A 180 20.21 8.05 -8.68
CA THR A 180 21.26 7.03 -8.54
C THR A 180 21.09 6.25 -7.24
N GLU A 181 20.97 6.94 -6.10
CA GLU A 181 20.79 6.27 -4.81
C GLU A 181 19.44 5.54 -4.72
N THR A 182 18.39 6.07 -5.36
CA THR A 182 17.11 5.36 -5.51
C THR A 182 17.29 4.02 -6.23
N LEU A 183 18.00 4.02 -7.37
CA LEU A 183 18.26 2.80 -8.14
C LEU A 183 19.18 1.82 -7.38
N GLU A 184 20.14 2.32 -6.60
CA GLU A 184 20.98 1.48 -5.73
C GLU A 184 20.15 0.78 -4.65
N THR A 185 19.25 1.50 -3.96
CA THR A 185 18.33 0.93 -2.96
C THR A 185 17.38 -0.09 -3.60
N ILE A 186 16.79 0.22 -4.75
CA ILE A 186 15.96 -0.71 -5.52
C ILE A 186 16.73 -1.99 -5.87
N ASN A 187 17.97 -1.86 -6.34
CA ASN A 187 18.80 -3.01 -6.71
C ASN A 187 19.21 -3.85 -5.49
N LEU A 188 19.44 -3.22 -4.34
CA LEU A 188 19.66 -3.92 -3.08
C LEU A 188 18.45 -4.74 -2.67
N ALA A 189 17.25 -4.13 -2.67
CA ALA A 189 16.00 -4.81 -2.35
C ALA A 189 15.76 -6.01 -3.28
N ARG A 190 15.90 -5.80 -4.60
CA ARG A 190 15.70 -6.86 -5.60
C ARG A 190 16.63 -8.05 -5.39
N ARG A 191 17.92 -7.80 -5.13
CA ARG A 191 18.90 -8.88 -4.87
C ARG A 191 18.57 -9.68 -3.61
N ALA A 192 17.91 -9.07 -2.64
CA ALA A 192 17.46 -9.72 -1.41
C ALA A 192 16.06 -10.36 -1.54
N GLY A 193 15.42 -10.29 -2.71
CA GLY A 193 14.09 -10.83 -2.93
C GLY A 193 12.96 -9.99 -2.33
N TYR A 194 13.22 -8.73 -1.95
CA TYR A 194 12.18 -7.83 -1.45
C TYR A 194 11.36 -7.28 -2.62
N ALA A 195 10.05 -7.19 -2.43
CA ALA A 195 9.19 -6.48 -3.37
C ALA A 195 9.48 -4.97 -3.31
N ILE A 196 9.29 -4.31 -4.44
CA ILE A 196 9.56 -2.87 -4.60
C ILE A 196 8.23 -2.19 -4.90
N VAL A 197 7.87 -1.19 -4.10
CA VAL A 197 6.66 -0.39 -4.32
C VAL A 197 7.08 1.05 -4.55
N ILE A 198 6.92 1.56 -5.78
CA ILE A 198 7.22 2.97 -6.08
C ILE A 198 6.11 3.84 -5.51
N SER A 199 6.44 4.91 -4.79
CA SER A 199 5.45 5.71 -4.07
C SER A 199 5.52 7.20 -4.36
N HIS A 200 4.35 7.83 -4.32
CA HIS A 200 4.18 9.27 -4.22
C HIS A 200 4.48 9.81 -2.81
N ARG A 201 4.27 11.12 -2.63
CA ARG A 201 4.16 11.78 -1.31
C ARG A 201 2.77 12.38 -1.10
N SER A 202 2.41 12.69 0.13
CA SER A 202 1.12 13.34 0.43
C SER A 202 1.03 14.75 -0.20
N GLY A 203 2.14 15.50 -0.26
CA GLY A 203 2.25 16.67 -1.14
C GLY A 203 2.83 16.27 -2.50
N GLU A 204 2.05 16.40 -3.57
CA GLU A 204 2.44 16.02 -4.93
C GLU A 204 2.20 17.15 -5.94
N THR A 205 2.77 16.98 -7.12
CA THR A 205 2.62 17.88 -8.27
C THR A 205 2.03 17.13 -9.48
N GLU A 206 1.92 17.79 -10.61
CA GLU A 206 1.57 17.20 -11.90
C GLU A 206 2.66 16.30 -12.50
N ASP A 207 3.88 16.31 -11.94
CA ASP A 207 4.99 15.48 -12.39
C ASP A 207 4.61 14.00 -12.31
N ALA A 208 4.81 13.23 -13.37
CA ALA A 208 4.42 11.82 -13.42
C ALA A 208 5.61 10.85 -13.41
N PHE A 209 6.83 11.31 -13.08
CA PHE A 209 8.07 10.55 -13.23
C PHE A 209 8.05 9.19 -12.53
N ILE A 210 7.35 9.07 -11.40
CA ILE A 210 7.26 7.81 -10.67
C ILE A 210 6.52 6.71 -11.44
N ALA A 211 5.67 7.06 -12.42
CA ALA A 211 5.07 6.10 -13.35
C ALA A 211 6.14 5.47 -14.25
N ASP A 212 6.95 6.31 -14.91
CA ASP A 212 8.06 5.88 -15.75
C ASP A 212 9.08 5.06 -14.95
N LEU A 213 9.41 5.48 -13.72
CA LEU A 213 10.32 4.74 -12.85
C LEU A 213 9.78 3.35 -12.51
N ALA A 214 8.48 3.23 -12.16
CA ALA A 214 7.87 1.95 -11.80
C ALA A 214 7.96 0.93 -12.94
N VAL A 215 7.75 1.38 -14.18
CA VAL A 215 7.88 0.55 -15.38
C VAL A 215 9.35 0.25 -15.68
N ALA A 216 10.22 1.27 -15.68
CA ALA A 216 11.63 1.14 -16.04
C ALA A 216 12.40 0.16 -15.15
N VAL A 217 12.06 0.08 -13.86
CA VAL A 217 12.70 -0.84 -12.91
C VAL A 217 11.93 -2.16 -12.75
N GLY A 218 10.83 -2.34 -13.48
CA GLY A 218 9.96 -3.51 -13.34
C GLY A 218 9.52 -3.74 -11.90
N ALA A 219 9.11 -2.67 -11.19
CA ALA A 219 8.75 -2.75 -9.77
C ALA A 219 7.53 -3.66 -9.53
N GLY A 220 6.61 -3.70 -10.50
CA GLY A 220 5.36 -4.45 -10.43
C GLY A 220 4.27 -3.80 -9.57
N GLN A 221 4.62 -2.82 -8.72
CA GLN A 221 3.69 -2.15 -7.81
C GLN A 221 3.96 -0.64 -7.73
N ILE A 222 2.88 0.14 -7.60
CA ILE A 222 2.92 1.59 -7.42
C ILE A 222 1.85 2.04 -6.41
N LYS A 223 2.20 2.96 -5.50
CA LYS A 223 1.30 3.64 -4.55
C LYS A 223 1.24 5.12 -4.92
N THR A 224 0.18 5.53 -5.62
CA THR A 224 0.05 6.92 -6.10
C THR A 224 -1.30 7.60 -5.80
N GLY A 225 -2.04 7.09 -4.80
CA GLY A 225 -3.23 7.73 -4.26
C GLY A 225 -4.55 7.30 -4.91
N ALA A 226 -5.65 7.95 -4.57
CA ALA A 226 -6.96 7.64 -5.12
C ALA A 226 -7.07 8.03 -6.61
N PRO A 227 -8.02 7.46 -7.38
CA PRO A 227 -8.33 7.89 -8.74
C PRO A 227 -9.12 9.22 -8.72
N SER A 228 -8.63 10.20 -7.96
CA SER A 228 -9.15 11.56 -7.85
C SER A 228 -7.99 12.51 -7.56
N ARG A 229 -8.18 13.80 -7.85
CA ARG A 229 -7.16 14.85 -7.80
C ARG A 229 -6.06 14.68 -8.86
N SER A 230 -5.77 15.75 -9.60
CA SER A 230 -4.93 15.69 -10.80
C SER A 230 -3.49 15.27 -10.50
N GLU A 231 -2.96 15.64 -9.33
CA GLU A 231 -1.63 15.24 -8.88
C GLU A 231 -1.48 13.72 -8.69
N ARG A 232 -2.58 12.98 -8.51
CA ARG A 232 -2.61 11.51 -8.46
C ARG A 232 -2.88 10.94 -9.84
N VAL A 233 -3.95 11.42 -10.46
CA VAL A 233 -4.44 10.94 -11.76
C VAL A 233 -3.43 11.19 -12.89
N ALA A 234 -2.55 12.20 -12.78
CA ALA A 234 -1.45 12.41 -13.72
C ALA A 234 -0.55 11.16 -13.87
N LYS A 235 -0.25 10.46 -12.77
CA LYS A 235 0.57 9.25 -12.77
C LYS A 235 -0.18 8.07 -13.40
N TYR A 236 -1.47 7.92 -13.10
CA TYR A 236 -2.30 6.90 -13.74
C TYR A 236 -2.45 7.13 -15.25
N ASN A 237 -2.66 8.38 -15.67
CA ASN A 237 -2.71 8.73 -17.09
C ASN A 237 -1.38 8.47 -17.79
N GLN A 238 -0.25 8.68 -17.10
CA GLN A 238 1.06 8.35 -17.65
C GLN A 238 1.24 6.83 -17.81
N LEU A 239 0.82 6.03 -16.84
CA LEU A 239 0.83 4.57 -16.96
C LEU A 239 -0.06 4.06 -18.11
N LEU A 240 -1.23 4.70 -18.36
CA LEU A 240 -2.05 4.40 -19.53
C LEU A 240 -1.32 4.70 -20.85
N ARG A 241 -0.56 5.80 -20.92
CA ARG A 241 0.24 6.14 -22.10
C ARG A 241 1.37 5.12 -22.30
N ILE A 242 2.08 4.77 -21.24
CA ILE A 242 3.17 3.78 -21.30
C ILE A 242 2.63 2.41 -21.75
N GLU A 243 1.50 1.95 -21.18
CA GLU A 243 0.86 0.70 -21.61
C GLU A 243 0.45 0.76 -23.09
N GLY A 244 -0.14 1.88 -23.54
CA GLY A 244 -0.50 2.08 -24.94
C GLY A 244 0.71 2.12 -25.90
N GLU A 245 1.83 2.69 -25.46
CA GLU A 245 3.08 2.75 -26.24
C GLU A 245 3.77 1.39 -26.33
N LEU A 246 3.81 0.62 -25.24
CA LEU A 246 4.37 -0.73 -25.21
C LEU A 246 3.53 -1.75 -25.99
N GLY A 247 2.22 -1.51 -26.12
CA GLY A 247 1.30 -2.38 -26.86
C GLY A 247 1.37 -3.83 -26.38
N GLU A 248 1.60 -4.77 -27.29
CA GLU A 248 1.71 -6.20 -26.98
C GLU A 248 2.89 -6.57 -26.07
N SER A 249 3.87 -5.67 -25.90
CA SER A 249 4.99 -5.89 -24.97
C SER A 249 4.66 -5.52 -23.52
N ALA A 250 3.51 -4.88 -23.28
CA ALA A 250 3.07 -4.55 -21.93
C ALA A 250 2.67 -5.81 -21.16
N VAL A 251 3.19 -5.96 -19.93
CA VAL A 251 2.83 -7.06 -19.03
C VAL A 251 2.36 -6.46 -17.71
N PHE A 252 1.11 -6.73 -17.35
CA PHE A 252 0.57 -6.40 -16.05
C PHE A 252 0.69 -7.63 -15.13
N PRO A 253 1.43 -7.56 -14.02
CA PRO A 253 1.72 -8.74 -13.21
C PRO A 253 0.51 -9.25 -12.40
N GLY A 254 -0.52 -8.44 -12.17
CA GLY A 254 -1.70 -8.82 -11.38
C GLY A 254 -1.32 -9.46 -10.04
N LYS A 255 -1.90 -10.64 -9.74
CA LYS A 255 -1.58 -11.42 -8.52
C LYS A 255 -0.11 -11.84 -8.42
N GLU A 256 0.60 -12.01 -9.53
CA GLU A 256 2.01 -12.43 -9.50
C GLU A 256 2.91 -11.38 -8.85
N ALA A 257 2.50 -10.10 -8.83
CA ALA A 257 3.21 -9.05 -8.11
C ALA A 257 3.33 -9.32 -6.60
N PHE A 258 2.47 -10.18 -6.06
CA PHE A 258 2.40 -10.55 -4.64
C PHE A 258 2.78 -12.00 -4.38
N LYS A 259 3.02 -12.80 -5.43
CA LYS A 259 3.50 -14.17 -5.24
C LYS A 259 4.92 -14.13 -4.72
N ARG A 260 5.15 -14.83 -3.61
CA ARG A 260 6.47 -15.01 -3.02
C ARG A 260 7.14 -16.24 -3.61
N PHE A 261 8.47 -16.18 -3.63
CA PHE A 261 9.37 -17.28 -3.95
C PHE A 261 9.57 -18.20 -2.74
#